data_AF-A0A5N6JZE0-F1
#
_entry.id   AF-A0A5N6JZE0-F1
#
_cell.length_a   1.000
_cell.length_b   1.000
_cell.length_c   1.000
_cell.angle_alpha   90.00
_cell.angle_beta   90.00
_cell.angle_gamma   90.00
#
_symmetry.space_group_name_H-M   'P 1'
#
loop_
_entity.id
_entity.type
_entity.pdbx_description
1 polymer ?
#
loop_
_entity_poly.entity_id
_entity_poly.type
_entity_poly.pdbx_seq_one_letter_code
_entity_poly.pdbx_strand_id
1 'polypeptide(L)'
;MIKIDHSAQVEAVSPQVPALAVLADQLLGREERQRARFSEGDDGLSRIKTGCLEIDNYVLCGGKNEPDGGFERGVVVGLSAADGNESLGGRLISLNLIASVLLKHVDLVNAIRNPQNKSRNTVKPKVMVIDTTGSFSLPLLVKVLRSRIFKMRHETRNRNDASENLDNFNNSDEIEIQKQVNAMLGLVGISRVFNIEGLWEVLSEMGRTDSWLNNNGGGQEISTNIPPKEVAYGERRAEPLHKLPDEIGDSEDEDIDLLTPPPVETASHISNEVETNPEILIIDNMHYLISHLFTHSEKTSAHNLLCLLSRTLHTLTHTQNILTILHNSTISTKINFTKHGTRQPPPPAIQSVFTSTAQKPSLGRIFDEFLDLHVMVSKVPKLREDAEVLYGQDENLQNEVSHCLVFEVLRDECPVLGKDRALGRRFGDREQRWGLFEIGIEGTSLVDAFQSEITRDVEGNKSE
;
A
#
# COMPACT_ATOMS: atom_id res chain seq x y z
N MET A 1 23.19 47.98 26.63
CA MET A 1 22.06 48.81 26.19
C MET A 1 21.74 48.42 24.75
N ILE A 2 20.85 47.44 24.58
CA ILE A 2 20.26 47.04 23.29
C ILE A 2 18.79 46.79 23.62
N LYS A 3 17.92 47.71 23.20
CA LYS A 3 16.46 47.56 23.30
C LYS A 3 16.04 46.66 22.14
N ILE A 4 15.53 45.48 22.45
CA ILE A 4 14.89 44.60 21.47
C ILE A 4 13.42 45.05 21.40
N ASP A 5 13.01 45.44 20.21
CA ASP A 5 11.68 45.94 19.88
C ASP A 5 10.68 44.77 19.91
N HIS A 6 9.70 44.83 20.81
CA HIS A 6 8.59 43.89 20.89
C HIS A 6 7.43 44.40 20.05
N SER A 7 7.58 44.34 18.74
CA SER A 7 6.50 44.62 17.79
C SER A 7 6.46 43.55 16.69
N ALA A 8 6.36 42.29 17.12
CA ALA A 8 5.88 41.22 16.24
C ALA A 8 4.38 41.44 16.00
N GLN A 9 4.03 41.67 14.74
CA GLN A 9 2.66 41.81 14.25
C GLN A 9 1.82 40.61 14.70
N VAL A 10 0.74 40.91 15.42
CA VAL A 10 -0.34 39.95 15.66
C VAL A 10 -1.06 39.80 14.33
N GLU A 11 -0.70 38.77 13.57
CA GLU A 11 -1.51 38.30 12.44
C GLU A 11 -2.87 37.89 13.01
N ALA A 12 -3.90 38.66 12.68
CA ALA A 12 -5.25 38.42 13.14
C ALA A 12 -5.73 37.10 12.56
N VAL A 13 -5.80 36.07 13.42
CA VAL A 13 -6.43 34.79 13.12
C VAL A 13 -7.86 35.07 12.68
N SER A 14 -8.16 34.81 11.41
CA SER A 14 -9.53 34.90 10.87
C SER A 14 -10.47 34.06 11.75
N PRO A 15 -11.67 34.56 12.10
CA PRO A 15 -12.61 33.80 12.91
C PRO A 15 -12.92 32.47 12.23
N GLN A 16 -12.66 31.37 12.93
CA GLN A 16 -12.99 30.03 12.44
C GLN A 16 -14.49 29.98 12.15
N VAL A 17 -14.84 29.73 10.89
CA VAL A 17 -16.23 29.47 10.49
C VAL A 17 -16.74 28.31 11.33
N PRO A 18 -17.88 28.44 12.03
CA PRO A 18 -18.44 27.34 12.80
C PRO A 18 -18.62 26.13 11.89
N ALA A 19 -18.10 24.97 12.31
CA ALA A 19 -18.29 23.73 11.55
C ALA A 19 -19.78 23.51 11.33
N LEU A 20 -20.21 23.50 10.06
CA LEU A 20 -21.59 23.21 9.69
C LEU A 20 -21.98 21.84 10.27
N ALA A 21 -23.13 21.78 10.92
CA ALA A 21 -23.64 20.54 11.49
C ALA A 21 -23.78 19.50 10.36
N VAL A 22 -23.12 18.36 10.51
CA VAL A 22 -23.25 17.26 9.56
C VAL A 22 -24.65 16.66 9.74
N LEU A 23 -25.44 16.67 8.67
CA LEU A 23 -26.80 16.16 8.69
C LEU A 23 -26.80 14.61 8.63
N ALA A 24 -27.82 13.99 9.22
CA ALA A 24 -27.91 12.54 9.31
C ALA A 24 -28.05 11.85 7.94
N ASP A 25 -28.72 12.50 6.99
CA ASP A 25 -28.83 12.06 5.59
C ASP A 25 -27.47 12.10 4.87
N GLN A 26 -26.63 13.10 5.15
CA GLN A 26 -25.26 13.17 4.64
C GLN A 26 -24.38 12.06 5.21
N LEU A 27 -24.52 11.74 6.50
CA LEU A 27 -23.82 10.61 7.11
C LEU A 27 -24.27 9.29 6.51
N LEU A 28 -25.58 9.08 6.35
CA LEU A 28 -26.12 7.88 5.72
C LEU A 28 -25.64 7.76 4.27
N GLY A 29 -25.72 8.83 3.48
CA GLY A 29 -25.26 8.82 2.09
C GLY A 29 -23.75 8.63 1.94
N ARG A 30 -22.94 9.05 2.93
CA ARG A 30 -21.50 8.74 2.98
C ARG A 30 -21.25 7.27 3.32
N GLU A 31 -21.95 6.75 4.31
CA GLU A 31 -21.86 5.35 4.73
C GLU A 31 -22.32 4.39 3.62
N GLU A 32 -23.41 4.69 2.92
CA GLU A 32 -23.90 3.88 1.79
C GLU A 32 -22.90 3.87 0.62
N ARG A 33 -22.35 5.04 0.27
CA ARG A 33 -21.26 5.13 -0.72
C ARG A 33 -20.04 4.32 -0.29
N GLN A 34 -19.69 4.36 0.99
CA GLN A 34 -18.58 3.60 1.53
C GLN A 34 -18.84 2.10 1.46
N ARG A 35 -20.03 1.63 1.84
CA ARG A 35 -20.42 0.21 1.72
C ARG A 35 -20.42 -0.27 0.28
N ALA A 36 -20.85 0.56 -0.67
CA ALA A 36 -20.83 0.24 -2.09
C ALA A 36 -19.40 0.03 -2.62
N ARG A 37 -18.38 0.72 -2.07
CA ARG A 37 -16.97 0.47 -2.44
C ARG A 37 -16.50 -0.95 -2.10
N PHE A 38 -17.16 -1.60 -1.13
CA PHE A 38 -16.85 -2.96 -0.69
C PHE A 38 -17.91 -3.99 -1.10
N SER A 39 -19.04 -3.54 -1.67
CA SER A 39 -20.17 -4.39 -2.04
C SER A 39 -20.36 -4.32 -3.56
N GLU A 40 -19.92 -5.39 -4.23
CA GLU A 40 -20.27 -5.82 -5.59
C GLU A 40 -20.41 -4.75 -6.69
N GLY A 41 -19.40 -4.75 -7.56
CA GLY A 41 -19.52 -4.30 -8.95
C GLY A 41 -18.41 -4.84 -9.87
N ASP A 42 -17.45 -5.61 -9.35
CA ASP A 42 -16.23 -5.91 -10.11
C ASP A 42 -15.76 -7.35 -9.89
N ASP A 43 -15.37 -7.96 -11.01
CA ASP A 43 -15.05 -9.36 -11.26
C ASP A 43 -13.87 -9.87 -10.39
N GLY A 44 -14.14 -10.32 -9.15
CA GLY A 44 -13.10 -10.87 -8.26
C GLY A 44 -12.03 -9.86 -7.81
N LEU A 45 -12.31 -8.55 -7.92
CA LEU A 45 -11.33 -7.47 -7.72
C LEU A 45 -11.21 -6.97 -6.28
N SER A 46 -11.97 -7.52 -5.32
CA SER A 46 -11.91 -7.11 -3.91
C SER A 46 -10.71 -7.68 -3.15
N ARG A 47 -10.22 -8.86 -3.54
CA ARG A 47 -9.09 -9.53 -2.88
C ARG A 47 -7.85 -9.54 -3.75
N ILE A 48 -6.69 -9.43 -3.10
CA ILE A 48 -5.38 -9.50 -3.74
C ILE A 48 -4.72 -10.82 -3.33
N LYS A 49 -4.46 -11.66 -4.32
CA LYS A 49 -3.93 -13.01 -4.15
C LYS A 49 -2.41 -13.01 -4.05
N THR A 50 -1.87 -13.85 -3.18
CA THR A 50 -0.44 -14.11 -3.08
C THR A 50 0.04 -15.01 -4.22
N GLY A 51 -0.83 -15.85 -4.77
CA GLY A 51 -0.49 -16.86 -5.77
C GLY A 51 -0.06 -18.21 -5.16
N CYS A 52 -0.12 -18.34 -3.84
CA CYS A 52 -0.02 -19.61 -3.12
C CYS A 52 -1.41 -20.04 -2.67
N LEU A 53 -1.86 -21.22 -3.08
CA LEU A 53 -3.23 -21.66 -2.86
C LEU A 53 -3.48 -21.99 -1.39
N GLU A 54 -2.48 -22.52 -0.69
CA GLU A 54 -2.53 -22.74 0.75
C GLU A 54 -2.80 -21.42 1.50
N ILE A 55 -2.08 -20.35 1.15
CA ILE A 55 -2.30 -19.04 1.78
C ILE A 55 -3.65 -18.46 1.36
N ASP A 56 -3.92 -18.40 0.06
CA ASP A 56 -5.08 -17.69 -0.47
C ASP A 56 -6.39 -18.42 -0.12
N ASN A 57 -6.48 -19.73 -0.39
CA ASN A 57 -7.74 -20.46 -0.36
C ASN A 57 -7.99 -21.21 0.95
N TYR A 58 -6.96 -21.44 1.78
CA TYR A 58 -7.13 -22.09 3.07
C TYR A 58 -7.00 -21.10 4.23
N VAL A 59 -5.89 -20.36 4.31
CA VAL A 59 -5.66 -19.44 5.44
C VAL A 59 -6.50 -18.18 5.33
N LEU A 60 -6.50 -17.52 4.16
CA LEU A 60 -7.15 -16.23 3.92
C LEU A 60 -8.52 -16.35 3.24
N CYS A 61 -9.19 -17.50 3.35
CA CYS A 61 -10.49 -17.69 2.70
C CYS A 61 -11.60 -16.84 3.35
N GLY A 62 -12.52 -16.35 2.51
CA GLY A 62 -13.71 -15.60 2.95
C GLY A 62 -14.81 -16.48 3.56
N GLY A 63 -14.71 -17.81 3.44
CA GLY A 63 -15.67 -18.77 3.99
C GLY A 63 -15.24 -20.22 3.74
N LYS A 64 -15.84 -21.18 4.48
CA LYS A 64 -15.40 -22.60 4.48
C LYS A 64 -15.48 -23.31 3.12
N ASN A 65 -16.25 -22.78 2.17
CA ASN A 65 -16.57 -23.45 0.91
C ASN A 65 -16.31 -22.58 -0.33
N GLU A 66 -15.61 -21.45 -0.21
CA GLU A 66 -15.33 -20.58 -1.36
C GLU A 66 -13.82 -20.49 -1.63
N PRO A 67 -13.36 -20.81 -2.85
CA PRO A 67 -11.94 -20.73 -3.21
C PRO A 67 -11.48 -19.32 -3.60
N ASP A 68 -12.29 -18.27 -3.38
CA ASP A 68 -11.92 -16.89 -3.70
C ASP A 68 -11.38 -16.13 -2.48
N GLY A 69 -10.26 -16.63 -1.95
CA GLY A 69 -9.58 -15.99 -0.82
C GLY A 69 -8.47 -15.01 -1.24
N GLY A 70 -7.60 -14.69 -0.29
CA GLY A 70 -6.56 -13.65 -0.41
C GLY A 70 -6.83 -12.43 0.47
N PHE A 71 -5.99 -11.42 0.40
CA PHE A 71 -6.10 -10.25 1.28
C PHE A 71 -7.23 -9.31 0.85
N GLU A 72 -8.09 -8.93 1.78
CA GLU A 72 -9.11 -7.89 1.55
C GLU A 72 -8.48 -6.52 1.29
N ARG A 73 -9.10 -5.70 0.44
CA ARG A 73 -8.82 -4.26 0.42
C ARG A 73 -9.59 -3.55 1.53
N GLY A 74 -9.13 -2.36 1.92
CA GLY A 74 -9.74 -1.58 3.00
C GLY A 74 -9.28 -1.95 4.40
N VAL A 75 -8.26 -2.81 4.53
CA VAL A 75 -7.71 -3.27 5.80
C VAL A 75 -6.21 -3.05 5.89
N VAL A 76 -5.72 -2.86 7.11
CA VAL A 76 -4.30 -2.73 7.43
C VAL A 76 -3.78 -4.07 7.94
N VAL A 77 -2.82 -4.64 7.21
CA VAL A 77 -2.19 -5.92 7.52
C VAL A 77 -0.79 -5.70 8.06
N GLY A 78 -0.50 -6.25 9.22
CA GLY A 78 0.85 -6.30 9.77
C GLY A 78 1.51 -7.62 9.38
N LEU A 79 2.68 -7.54 8.74
CA LEU A 79 3.47 -8.72 8.37
C LEU A 79 4.76 -8.73 9.19
N SER A 80 4.88 -9.70 10.08
CA SER A 80 6.07 -9.92 10.91
C SER A 80 6.79 -11.18 10.44
N ALA A 81 8.04 -11.07 9.99
CA ALA A 81 8.75 -12.20 9.38
C ALA A 81 9.98 -12.61 10.22
N ALA A 82 9.93 -13.84 10.73
CA ALA A 82 10.90 -14.55 11.56
C ALA A 82 11.58 -15.70 10.78
N ASP A 83 11.82 -15.53 9.49
CA ASP A 83 12.30 -16.55 8.56
C ASP A 83 13.81 -16.48 8.26
N GLY A 84 14.53 -15.55 8.89
CA GLY A 84 15.99 -15.47 8.86
C GLY A 84 16.52 -14.08 8.54
N ASN A 85 17.79 -14.00 8.11
CA ASN A 85 18.38 -12.76 7.64
C ASN A 85 17.63 -12.29 6.38
N GLU A 86 17.25 -11.01 6.35
CA GLU A 86 16.56 -10.31 5.25
C GLU A 86 15.05 -10.52 5.10
N SER A 87 14.41 -11.30 5.97
CA SER A 87 12.93 -11.44 5.99
C SER A 87 12.31 -11.77 4.62
N LEU A 88 12.99 -12.64 3.86
CA LEU A 88 12.74 -12.83 2.42
C LEU A 88 11.33 -13.32 2.09
N GLY A 89 10.81 -14.29 2.84
CA GLY A 89 9.46 -14.84 2.66
C GLY A 89 8.38 -13.78 2.87
N GLY A 90 8.52 -12.97 3.93
CA GLY A 90 7.62 -11.84 4.19
C GLY A 90 7.62 -10.82 3.05
N ARG A 91 8.81 -10.44 2.56
CA ARG A 91 8.95 -9.53 1.41
C ARG A 91 8.39 -10.14 0.12
N LEU A 92 8.64 -11.43 -0.14
CA LEU A 92 8.13 -12.12 -1.32
C LEU A 92 6.61 -12.18 -1.37
N ILE A 93 5.92 -12.29 -0.22
CA ILE A 93 4.47 -12.12 -0.14
C ILE A 93 4.07 -10.76 -0.69
N SER A 94 4.69 -9.68 -0.21
CA SER A 94 4.38 -8.33 -0.69
C SER A 94 4.71 -8.13 -2.17
N LEU A 95 5.83 -8.65 -2.66
CA LEU A 95 6.20 -8.58 -4.07
C LEU A 95 5.23 -9.34 -4.98
N ASN A 96 4.74 -10.49 -4.53
CA ASN A 96 3.73 -11.24 -5.26
C ASN A 96 2.35 -10.55 -5.23
N LEU A 97 1.98 -9.87 -4.14
CA LEU A 97 0.78 -9.03 -4.09
C LEU A 97 0.88 -7.85 -5.06
N ILE A 98 2.03 -7.16 -5.11
CA ILE A 98 2.32 -6.12 -6.11
C ILE A 98 2.14 -6.69 -7.52
N ALA A 99 2.73 -7.85 -7.80
CA ALA A 99 2.61 -8.48 -9.11
C ALA A 99 1.15 -8.80 -9.46
N SER A 100 0.36 -9.34 -8.51
CA SER A 100 -1.07 -9.60 -8.70
C SER A 100 -1.87 -8.34 -9.02
N VAL A 101 -1.57 -7.20 -8.38
CA VAL A 101 -2.18 -5.91 -8.72
C VAL A 101 -1.77 -5.46 -10.12
N LEU A 102 -0.48 -5.44 -10.43
CA LEU A 102 0.02 -4.94 -11.72
C LEU A 102 -0.47 -5.79 -12.91
N LEU A 103 -0.63 -7.09 -12.72
CA LEU A 103 -1.16 -8.00 -13.76
C LEU A 103 -2.64 -7.74 -14.08
N LYS A 104 -3.42 -7.22 -13.12
CA LYS A 104 -4.81 -6.78 -13.39
C LYS A 104 -4.86 -5.55 -14.31
N HIS A 105 -3.76 -4.78 -14.38
CA HIS A 105 -3.65 -3.57 -15.20
C HIS A 105 -2.85 -3.80 -16.51
N VAL A 106 -2.74 -5.05 -16.97
CA VAL A 106 -2.05 -5.39 -18.23
C VAL A 106 -2.66 -4.65 -19.43
N ASP A 107 -3.99 -4.56 -19.50
CA ASP A 107 -4.67 -3.90 -20.63
C ASP A 107 -4.41 -2.39 -20.63
N LEU A 108 -4.39 -1.77 -19.45
CA LEU A 108 -3.99 -0.37 -19.29
C LEU A 108 -2.55 -0.15 -19.77
N VAL A 109 -1.63 -1.04 -19.37
CA VAL A 109 -0.23 -1.03 -19.83
C VAL A 109 -0.12 -1.15 -21.35
N ASN A 110 -0.92 -2.03 -21.96
CA ASN A 110 -0.95 -2.22 -23.41
C ASN A 110 -1.51 -0.98 -24.14
N ALA A 111 -2.51 -0.31 -23.56
CA ALA A 111 -3.06 0.93 -24.10
C ALA A 111 -2.06 2.09 -24.05
N ILE A 112 -1.32 2.25 -22.95
CA ILE A 112 -0.27 3.27 -22.79
C ILE A 112 0.84 3.11 -23.84
N ARG A 113 1.16 1.87 -24.20
CA ARG A 113 2.19 1.56 -25.20
C ARG A 113 1.80 1.98 -26.62
N ASN A 114 0.54 2.31 -26.88
CA ASN A 114 0.04 2.61 -28.22
C ASN A 114 0.17 4.13 -28.53
N PRO A 115 1.11 4.56 -29.41
CA PRO A 115 1.48 5.97 -29.58
C PRO A 115 0.44 6.85 -30.31
N GLN A 116 -0.72 6.30 -30.66
CA GLN A 116 -1.81 7.02 -31.34
C GLN A 116 -2.66 7.86 -30.37
N ASN A 117 -2.57 7.64 -29.06
CA ASN A 117 -3.25 8.46 -28.04
C ASN A 117 -2.32 9.58 -27.54
N LYS A 118 -2.47 10.78 -28.12
CA LYS A 118 -1.70 11.99 -27.78
C LYS A 118 -2.18 12.71 -26.51
N SER A 119 -3.13 12.18 -25.73
CA SER A 119 -3.38 12.73 -24.40
C SER A 119 -2.31 12.18 -23.46
N ARG A 120 -1.38 13.05 -23.06
CA ARG A 120 -0.33 12.73 -22.09
C ARG A 120 -0.97 12.68 -20.71
N ASN A 121 -1.85 11.71 -20.48
CA ASN A 121 -2.39 11.45 -19.15
C ASN A 121 -1.24 10.86 -18.33
N THR A 122 -0.80 11.58 -17.31
CA THR A 122 0.14 11.05 -16.32
C THR A 122 -0.58 9.95 -15.54
N VAL A 123 -0.29 8.69 -15.87
CA VAL A 123 -0.90 7.56 -15.20
C VAL A 123 -0.45 7.54 -13.75
N LYS A 124 -1.39 7.67 -12.82
CA LYS A 124 -1.12 7.64 -11.39
C LYS A 124 -0.64 6.25 -10.98
N PRO A 125 0.28 6.14 -9.99
CA PRO A 125 0.70 4.84 -9.48
C PRO A 125 -0.46 4.01 -8.93
N LYS A 126 -0.46 2.72 -9.26
CA LYS A 126 -1.38 1.70 -8.69
C LYS A 126 -0.84 1.07 -7.41
N VAL A 127 0.47 1.15 -7.23
CA VAL A 127 1.22 0.58 -6.12
C VAL A 127 2.04 1.68 -5.50
N MET A 128 1.94 1.84 -4.18
CA MET A 128 2.79 2.74 -3.42
C MET A 128 3.66 1.95 -2.46
N VAL A 129 4.98 2.12 -2.56
CA VAL A 129 5.95 1.54 -1.63
C VAL A 129 6.64 2.67 -0.86
N ILE A 130 6.61 2.59 0.45
CA ILE A 130 7.33 3.47 1.36
C ILE A 130 8.46 2.67 1.99
N ASP A 131 9.68 2.93 1.56
CA ASP A 131 10.88 2.25 2.02
C ASP A 131 11.56 3.08 3.12
N THR A 132 11.60 2.55 4.33
CA THR A 132 12.19 3.22 5.50
C THR A 132 13.64 2.82 5.72
N THR A 133 14.09 1.73 5.10
CA THR A 133 15.42 1.13 5.35
C THR A 133 16.34 1.20 4.12
N GLY A 134 15.79 1.48 2.94
CA GLY A 134 16.50 1.37 1.67
C GLY A 134 16.66 -0.07 1.18
N SER A 135 15.83 -1.00 1.67
CA SER A 135 15.98 -2.44 1.41
C SER A 135 14.99 -2.99 0.38
N PHE A 136 14.12 -2.14 -0.18
CA PHE A 136 13.21 -2.57 -1.22
C PHE A 136 13.97 -3.00 -2.49
N SER A 137 13.87 -4.27 -2.85
CA SER A 137 14.59 -4.85 -3.99
C SER A 137 13.77 -4.75 -5.28
N LEU A 138 13.94 -3.64 -6.00
CA LEU A 138 13.42 -3.50 -7.37
C LEU A 138 13.89 -4.63 -8.31
N PRO A 139 15.15 -5.10 -8.26
CA PRO A 139 15.57 -6.25 -9.06
C PRO A 139 14.78 -7.53 -8.75
N LEU A 140 14.44 -7.78 -7.48
CA LEU A 140 13.61 -8.93 -7.11
C LEU A 140 12.18 -8.75 -7.62
N LEU A 141 11.59 -7.56 -7.49
CA LEU A 141 10.27 -7.27 -8.09
C LEU A 141 10.25 -7.55 -9.60
N VAL A 142 11.29 -7.11 -10.33
CA VAL A 142 11.43 -7.37 -11.77
C VAL A 142 11.45 -8.87 -12.06
N LYS A 143 12.20 -9.66 -11.28
CA LYS A 143 12.24 -11.12 -11.43
C LYS A 143 10.86 -11.75 -11.17
N VAL A 144 10.17 -11.34 -10.10
CA VAL A 144 8.81 -11.79 -9.79
C VAL A 144 7.86 -11.46 -10.94
N LEU A 145 7.87 -10.23 -11.44
CA LEU A 145 7.02 -9.81 -12.56
C LEU A 145 7.29 -10.60 -13.84
N ARG A 146 8.57 -10.78 -14.21
CA ARG A 146 8.93 -11.60 -15.37
C ARG A 146 8.39 -13.02 -15.26
N SER A 147 8.62 -13.67 -14.11
CA SER A 147 8.14 -15.04 -13.85
C SER A 147 6.61 -15.11 -13.92
N ARG A 148 5.89 -14.15 -13.31
CA ARG A 148 4.43 -14.14 -13.31
C ARG A 148 3.81 -13.83 -14.68
N ILE A 149 4.38 -12.89 -15.45
CA ILE A 149 3.95 -12.62 -16.83
C ILE A 149 4.18 -13.85 -17.70
N PHE A 150 5.35 -14.48 -17.56
CA PHE A 150 5.68 -15.69 -18.30
C PHE A 150 4.67 -16.81 -18.03
N LYS A 151 4.40 -17.10 -16.75
CA LYS A 151 3.40 -18.09 -16.33
C LYS A 151 2.01 -17.77 -16.89
N MET A 152 1.55 -16.52 -16.77
CA MET A 152 0.25 -16.07 -17.29
C MET A 152 0.13 -16.29 -18.81
N ARG A 153 1.17 -15.97 -19.58
CA ARG A 153 1.17 -16.19 -21.05
C ARG A 153 1.14 -17.67 -21.40
N HIS A 154 1.93 -18.49 -20.69
CA HIS A 154 1.98 -19.92 -20.91
C HIS A 154 0.62 -20.59 -20.64
N GLU A 155 -0.04 -20.24 -19.53
CA GLU A 155 -1.39 -20.73 -19.20
C GLU A 155 -2.44 -20.30 -20.24
N THR A 156 -2.32 -19.07 -20.76
CA THR A 156 -3.21 -18.55 -21.81
C THR A 156 -3.03 -19.30 -23.13
N ARG A 157 -1.79 -19.65 -23.50
CA ARG A 157 -1.49 -20.40 -24.73
C ARG A 157 -1.97 -21.85 -24.65
N ASN A 158 -1.74 -22.53 -23.52
CA ASN A 158 -2.19 -23.91 -23.32
C ASN A 158 -3.72 -24.06 -23.32
N ARG A 159 -4.48 -22.99 -23.00
CA ARG A 159 -5.94 -22.99 -23.15
C ARG A 159 -6.41 -22.89 -24.60
N ASN A 160 -5.60 -22.28 -25.47
CA ASN A 160 -5.98 -21.99 -26.85
C ASN A 160 -5.43 -23.00 -27.87
N ASP A 161 -4.30 -23.65 -27.56
CA ASP A 161 -3.67 -24.66 -28.43
C ASP A 161 -3.60 -26.02 -27.72
N ALA A 162 -4.45 -26.98 -28.14
CA ALA A 162 -4.34 -28.39 -27.77
C ALA A 162 -3.26 -29.15 -28.58
N SER A 163 -2.33 -28.43 -29.22
CA SER A 163 -1.26 -28.99 -30.05
C SER A 163 0.09 -28.77 -29.38
N GLU A 164 0.65 -29.85 -28.86
CA GLU A 164 2.00 -29.94 -28.33
C GLU A 164 3.02 -29.39 -29.33
N ASN A 165 3.64 -28.26 -28.99
CA ASN A 165 4.98 -27.87 -29.42
C ASN A 165 5.55 -26.97 -28.32
N LEU A 166 6.01 -27.63 -27.26
CA LEU A 166 6.91 -27.06 -26.25
C LEU A 166 8.24 -26.73 -26.96
N ASP A 167 8.94 -25.69 -26.53
CA ASP A 167 10.37 -25.44 -26.85
C ASP A 167 10.74 -24.60 -28.08
N ASN A 168 9.95 -23.59 -28.45
CA ASN A 168 10.51 -22.46 -29.21
C ASN A 168 10.31 -21.13 -28.48
N PHE A 169 11.13 -20.93 -27.44
CA PHE A 169 11.27 -19.65 -26.77
C PHE A 169 12.08 -18.73 -27.69
N ASN A 170 11.38 -17.83 -28.38
CA ASN A 170 12.05 -16.91 -29.29
C ASN A 170 12.55 -15.69 -28.51
N ASN A 171 13.74 -15.17 -28.86
CA ASN A 171 14.27 -13.90 -28.33
C ASN A 171 13.25 -12.72 -28.39
N SER A 172 12.27 -12.80 -29.30
CA SER A 172 11.18 -11.84 -29.41
C SER A 172 10.27 -11.81 -28.16
N ASP A 173 10.01 -12.97 -27.55
CA ASP A 173 9.12 -13.09 -26.39
C ASP A 173 9.76 -12.47 -25.14
N GLU A 174 11.05 -12.67 -24.95
CA GLU A 174 11.80 -12.06 -23.84
C GLU A 174 11.83 -10.52 -23.94
N ILE A 175 12.04 -9.99 -25.15
CA ILE A 175 12.00 -8.54 -25.41
C ILE A 175 10.60 -7.98 -25.10
N GLU A 176 9.54 -8.71 -25.43
CA GLU A 176 8.19 -8.27 -25.16
C GLU A 176 7.84 -8.31 -23.67
N ILE A 177 8.20 -9.40 -22.98
CA ILE A 177 8.07 -9.50 -21.52
C ILE A 177 8.80 -8.33 -20.86
N GLN A 178 10.02 -8.01 -21.30
CA GLN A 178 10.77 -6.89 -20.74
C GLN A 178 10.06 -5.54 -20.93
N LYS A 179 9.50 -5.30 -22.13
CA LYS A 179 8.73 -4.08 -22.39
C LYS A 179 7.51 -3.98 -21.48
N GLN A 180 6.82 -5.09 -21.27
CA GLN A 180 5.65 -5.17 -20.39
C GLN A 180 6.04 -4.92 -18.92
N VAL A 181 7.12 -5.52 -18.45
CA VAL A 181 7.67 -5.27 -17.10
C VAL A 181 8.00 -3.79 -16.91
N ASN A 182 8.72 -3.17 -17.85
CA ASN A 182 9.09 -1.75 -17.76
C ASN A 182 7.85 -0.84 -17.66
N ALA A 183 6.79 -1.16 -18.41
CA ALA A 183 5.56 -0.39 -18.36
C ALA A 183 4.80 -0.60 -17.03
N MET A 184 4.77 -1.83 -16.50
CA MET A 184 4.21 -2.11 -15.17
C MET A 184 4.96 -1.40 -14.05
N LEU A 185 6.29 -1.31 -14.14
CA LEU A 185 7.09 -0.54 -13.17
C LEU A 185 6.72 0.95 -13.16
N GLY A 186 6.23 1.49 -14.28
CA GLY A 186 5.70 2.86 -14.34
C GLY A 186 4.45 3.09 -13.48
N LEU A 187 3.77 2.01 -13.05
CA LEU A 187 2.63 2.06 -12.14
C LEU A 187 3.03 1.90 -10.66
N VAL A 188 4.33 1.79 -10.37
CA VAL A 188 4.86 1.65 -9.01
C VAL A 188 5.53 2.95 -8.59
N GLY A 189 4.96 3.62 -7.60
CA GLY A 189 5.65 4.72 -6.92
C GLY A 189 6.46 4.16 -5.75
N ILE A 190 7.66 4.69 -5.54
CA ILE A 190 8.54 4.31 -4.43
C ILE A 190 9.02 5.60 -3.76
N SER A 191 8.76 5.73 -2.47
CA SER A 191 9.18 6.86 -1.64
C SER A 191 10.08 6.37 -0.52
N ARG A 192 11.25 7.00 -0.35
CA ARG A 192 12.13 6.70 0.79
C ARG A 192 11.87 7.71 1.90
N VAL A 193 11.60 7.22 3.10
CA VAL A 193 11.33 8.06 4.28
C VAL A 193 12.30 7.71 5.40
N PHE A 194 12.66 8.71 6.21
CA PHE A 194 13.65 8.56 7.28
C PHE A 194 13.04 8.70 8.68
N ASN A 195 11.86 9.30 8.79
CA ASN A 195 11.17 9.56 10.05
C ASN A 195 9.65 9.60 9.83
N ILE A 196 8.90 9.76 10.92
CA ILE A 196 7.43 9.77 10.89
C ILE A 196 6.90 11.01 10.15
N GLU A 197 7.60 12.14 10.23
CA GLU A 197 7.25 13.36 9.50
C GLU A 197 7.29 13.15 7.98
N GLY A 198 8.34 12.52 7.46
CA GLY A 198 8.44 12.16 6.04
C GLY A 198 7.37 11.16 5.61
N LEU A 199 6.98 10.22 6.49
CA LEU A 199 5.83 9.35 6.24
C LEU A 199 4.52 10.17 6.11
N TRP A 200 4.31 11.16 6.98
CA TRP A 200 3.12 12.03 6.92
C TRP A 200 3.04 12.83 5.62
N GLU A 201 4.16 13.34 5.12
CA GLU A 201 4.21 14.07 3.86
C GLU A 201 3.75 13.19 2.69
N VAL A 202 4.29 11.96 2.60
CA VAL A 202 3.92 11.00 1.55
C VAL A 202 2.44 10.60 1.64
N LEU A 203 1.94 10.31 2.86
CA LEU A 203 0.53 9.99 3.06
C LEU A 203 -0.40 11.18 2.72
N SER A 204 0.05 12.40 2.99
CA SER A 204 -0.71 13.61 2.68
C SER A 204 -0.80 13.86 1.16
N GLU A 205 0.26 13.58 0.42
CA GLU A 205 0.25 13.63 -1.05
C GLU A 205 -0.72 12.60 -1.63
N MET A 206 -0.70 11.39 -1.08
CA MET A 206 -1.61 10.30 -1.47
C MET A 206 -3.08 10.63 -1.16
N GLY A 207 -3.37 11.25 -0.02
CA GLY A 207 -4.73 11.60 0.41
C GLY A 207 -5.35 12.81 -0.30
N ARG A 208 -4.56 13.68 -0.95
CA ARG A 208 -5.06 14.87 -1.67
C ARG A 208 -5.77 14.58 -2.99
N THR A 209 -5.69 13.34 -3.46
CA THR A 209 -6.28 12.88 -4.72
C THR A 209 -7.81 12.92 -4.75
N ASP A 210 -8.49 12.84 -3.60
CA ASP A 210 -9.96 12.88 -3.54
C ASP A 210 -10.55 14.31 -3.44
N SER A 211 -9.74 15.31 -3.13
CA SER A 211 -10.22 16.66 -2.75
C SER A 211 -10.71 17.51 -3.93
N TRP A 212 -10.39 17.15 -5.17
CA TRP A 212 -10.78 17.93 -6.36
C TRP A 212 -12.16 17.56 -6.92
N LEU A 213 -12.79 16.48 -6.42
CA LEU A 213 -14.09 16.00 -6.90
C LEU A 213 -15.31 16.63 -6.21
N ASN A 214 -15.12 17.48 -5.18
CA ASN A 214 -16.23 18.06 -4.41
C ASN A 214 -16.55 19.53 -4.72
N ASN A 215 -15.92 20.16 -5.72
CA ASN A 215 -16.13 21.58 -6.05
C ASN A 215 -16.76 21.83 -7.42
N ASN A 216 -17.64 20.95 -7.89
CA ASN A 216 -18.50 21.23 -9.05
C ASN A 216 -19.96 20.92 -8.73
N GLY A 217 -20.69 21.95 -8.26
CA GLY A 217 -22.13 21.86 -8.02
C GLY A 217 -22.69 22.94 -7.11
N GLY A 218 -22.54 24.22 -7.46
CA GLY A 218 -23.17 25.32 -6.74
C GLY A 218 -22.73 26.68 -7.25
N GLY A 219 -23.30 27.13 -8.36
CA GLY A 219 -23.09 28.49 -8.84
C GLY A 219 -23.64 29.50 -7.83
N GLN A 220 -22.75 30.31 -7.27
CA GLN A 220 -23.09 31.67 -6.86
C GLN A 220 -21.87 32.55 -7.09
N GLU A 221 -21.93 33.29 -8.19
CA GLU A 221 -21.02 34.37 -8.53
C GLU A 221 -20.90 35.33 -7.34
N ILE A 222 -19.69 35.67 -6.94
CA ILE A 222 -19.42 36.93 -6.24
C ILE A 222 -18.42 37.71 -7.06
N SER A 223 -19.00 38.44 -8.01
CA SER A 223 -18.46 39.65 -8.60
C SER A 223 -18.10 40.63 -7.47
N THR A 224 -16.82 40.98 -7.34
CA THR A 224 -16.39 42.07 -6.45
C THR A 224 -16.73 43.40 -7.10
N ASN A 225 -17.99 43.80 -6.98
CA ASN A 225 -18.44 45.18 -7.18
C ASN A 225 -18.07 46.02 -5.95
N ILE A 226 -17.35 47.09 -6.21
CA ILE A 226 -17.01 48.18 -5.27
C ILE A 226 -18.30 48.95 -4.94
N PRO A 227 -18.67 49.15 -3.65
CA PRO A 227 -19.74 50.07 -3.31
C PRO A 227 -19.21 51.50 -3.07
N PRO A 228 -19.96 52.55 -3.45
CA PRO A 228 -19.55 53.94 -3.30
C PRO A 228 -19.83 54.44 -1.88
N LYS A 229 -18.94 55.29 -1.33
CA LYS A 229 -19.23 56.11 -0.15
C LYS A 229 -19.16 57.58 -0.50
N GLU A 230 -20.30 58.25 -0.32
CA GLU A 230 -20.47 59.69 -0.39
C GLU A 230 -19.71 60.41 0.74
N VAL A 231 -18.95 61.40 0.27
CA VAL A 231 -18.53 62.71 0.80
C VAL A 231 -19.05 63.18 2.18
N ALA A 232 -18.13 63.71 3.00
CA ALA A 232 -18.28 65.00 3.70
C ALA A 232 -17.00 65.43 4.49
N TYR A 233 -16.40 66.56 4.04
CA TYR A 233 -15.58 67.61 4.72
C TYR A 233 -14.44 67.19 5.68
N GLY A 234 -13.21 67.72 5.69
CA GLY A 234 -12.49 68.90 5.17
C GLY A 234 -11.21 68.96 6.04
N GLU A 235 -9.98 69.18 5.55
CA GLU A 235 -9.32 70.48 5.38
C GLU A 235 -7.84 70.26 5.00
N ARG A 236 -7.26 71.36 4.49
CA ARG A 236 -6.04 71.54 3.68
C ARG A 236 -4.66 71.22 4.32
N ARG A 237 -3.68 71.18 3.37
CA ARG A 237 -2.23 71.58 3.41
C ARG A 237 -1.23 70.46 3.79
N ALA A 238 -0.08 70.28 3.13
CA ALA A 238 0.62 71.01 2.06
C ALA A 238 1.68 70.09 1.37
N GLU A 239 1.94 70.34 0.09
CA GLU A 239 3.17 69.97 -0.66
C GLU A 239 4.34 70.92 -0.28
N PRO A 240 5.66 70.71 -0.65
CA PRO A 240 6.11 70.38 -2.03
C PRO A 240 7.51 69.71 -2.29
N LEU A 241 7.65 69.22 -3.55
CA LEU A 241 8.76 69.30 -4.55
C LEU A 241 10.23 68.84 -4.28
N HIS A 242 10.81 68.12 -5.26
CA HIS A 242 12.01 68.46 -6.09
C HIS A 242 12.30 67.34 -7.14
N LYS A 243 11.98 67.50 -8.45
CA LYS A 243 12.80 67.90 -9.66
C LYS A 243 13.98 66.96 -10.02
N LEU A 244 13.89 66.09 -11.07
CA LEU A 244 14.23 66.23 -12.53
C LEU A 244 15.75 66.26 -12.88
N PRO A 245 16.27 65.89 -14.09
CA PRO A 245 15.58 65.78 -15.41
C PRO A 245 16.02 64.67 -16.43
N ASP A 246 15.20 64.59 -17.49
CA ASP A 246 15.28 64.11 -18.90
C ASP A 246 16.62 63.80 -19.59
N GLU A 247 16.59 62.78 -20.48
CA GLU A 247 17.18 62.83 -21.83
C GLU A 247 16.47 61.85 -22.81
N ILE A 248 16.32 62.31 -24.06
CA ILE A 248 15.44 61.83 -25.13
C ILE A 248 16.28 61.08 -26.18
N GLY A 249 15.71 60.08 -26.87
CA GLY A 249 16.34 59.45 -28.04
C GLY A 249 15.31 58.80 -28.96
N ASP A 250 15.06 59.45 -30.10
CA ASP A 250 14.09 59.10 -31.15
C ASP A 250 14.61 58.01 -32.11
N SER A 251 13.73 57.12 -32.60
CA SER A 251 13.92 56.33 -33.84
C SER A 251 12.55 55.89 -34.39
N GLU A 252 12.38 56.06 -35.70
CA GLU A 252 11.16 56.02 -36.50
C GLU A 252 10.61 54.61 -36.86
N ASP A 253 9.41 54.63 -37.43
CA ASP A 253 8.45 53.55 -37.78
C ASP A 253 8.91 52.49 -38.79
N GLU A 254 8.42 51.24 -38.65
CA GLU A 254 7.95 50.39 -39.77
C GLU A 254 6.80 49.45 -39.30
N ASP A 255 5.63 49.56 -39.94
CA ASP A 255 4.42 48.75 -39.73
C ASP A 255 4.53 47.33 -40.31
N ILE A 256 4.24 46.28 -39.52
CA ILE A 256 3.82 44.96 -40.04
C ILE A 256 2.71 44.35 -39.16
N ASP A 257 1.57 44.07 -39.81
CA ASP A 257 0.35 43.42 -39.32
C ASP A 257 0.57 42.21 -38.40
N LEU A 258 0.04 42.28 -37.17
CA LEU A 258 -0.21 41.10 -36.33
C LEU A 258 -1.71 40.80 -36.29
N LEU A 259 -2.11 39.85 -37.13
CA LEU A 259 -3.41 39.20 -37.14
C LEU A 259 -3.76 38.66 -35.75
N THR A 260 -4.97 39.00 -35.31
CA THR A 260 -5.64 38.49 -34.11
C THR A 260 -5.88 36.97 -34.24
N PRO A 261 -5.57 36.14 -33.23
CA PRO A 261 -6.02 34.75 -33.24
C PRO A 261 -7.54 34.68 -32.98
N PRO A 262 -8.27 33.75 -33.62
CA PRO A 262 -9.73 33.63 -33.46
C PRO A 262 -10.10 33.03 -32.09
N PRO A 263 -11.34 33.27 -31.62
CA PRO A 263 -11.81 32.77 -30.33
C PRO A 263 -11.98 31.25 -30.39
N VAL A 264 -11.34 30.53 -29.47
CA VAL A 264 -11.51 29.09 -29.31
C VAL A 264 -12.87 28.83 -28.67
N GLU A 265 -13.75 28.19 -29.44
CA GLU A 265 -15.04 27.68 -28.99
C GLU A 265 -14.86 26.69 -27.82
N THR A 266 -15.63 26.91 -26.76
CA THR A 266 -15.68 26.09 -25.55
C THR A 266 -16.30 24.73 -25.88
N ALA A 267 -15.47 23.78 -26.32
CA ALA A 267 -15.83 22.37 -26.34
C ALA A 267 -15.72 21.83 -24.91
N SER A 268 -16.86 21.64 -24.25
CA SER A 268 -17.01 20.88 -23.03
C SER A 268 -16.68 19.40 -23.27
N HIS A 269 -15.39 19.08 -23.27
CA HIS A 269 -14.94 17.71 -23.19
C HIS A 269 -15.13 17.21 -21.75
N ILE A 270 -16.22 16.47 -21.53
CA ILE A 270 -16.33 15.53 -20.41
C ILE A 270 -15.32 14.41 -20.71
N SER A 271 -14.07 14.61 -20.32
CA SER A 271 -13.15 13.49 -20.16
C SER A 271 -13.61 12.72 -18.93
N ASN A 272 -14.11 11.51 -19.12
CA ASN A 272 -14.20 10.52 -18.05
C ASN A 272 -12.76 10.19 -17.61
N GLU A 273 -12.20 11.04 -16.76
CA GLU A 273 -10.95 10.78 -16.07
C GLU A 273 -11.19 9.61 -15.12
N VAL A 274 -10.73 8.43 -15.51
CA VAL A 274 -10.60 7.32 -14.56
C VAL A 274 -9.36 7.63 -13.72
N GLU A 275 -9.46 8.62 -12.84
CA GLU A 275 -8.46 8.87 -11.82
C GLU A 275 -8.48 7.71 -10.84
N THR A 276 -7.55 6.77 -10.98
CA THR A 276 -7.49 5.63 -10.07
C THR A 276 -6.48 5.87 -8.96
N ASN A 277 -6.95 5.79 -7.72
CA ASN A 277 -6.13 5.77 -6.52
C ASN A 277 -5.26 4.48 -6.46
N PRO A 278 -4.22 4.45 -5.61
CA PRO A 278 -3.43 3.25 -5.39
C PRO A 278 -4.33 2.12 -4.89
N GLU A 279 -4.03 0.88 -5.25
CA GLU A 279 -4.78 -0.30 -4.81
C GLU A 279 -4.07 -1.01 -3.66
N ILE A 280 -2.75 -0.82 -3.55
CA ILE A 280 -1.92 -1.35 -2.47
C ILE A 280 -0.89 -0.30 -2.00
N LEU A 281 -0.73 -0.20 -0.69
CA LEU A 281 0.29 0.59 0.00
C LEU A 281 1.16 -0.35 0.83
N ILE A 282 2.48 -0.30 0.66
CA ILE A 282 3.43 -1.10 1.44
C ILE A 282 4.36 -0.17 2.20
N ILE A 283 4.51 -0.38 3.51
CA ILE A 283 5.49 0.33 4.34
C ILE A 283 6.51 -0.69 4.87
N ASP A 284 7.75 -0.63 4.37
CA ASP A 284 8.84 -1.54 4.73
C ASP A 284 10.01 -0.76 5.33
N ASN A 285 10.23 -0.71 6.65
CA ASN A 285 9.55 -1.38 7.77
C ASN A 285 9.16 -0.35 8.86
N MET A 286 8.06 -0.59 9.58
CA MET A 286 7.58 0.26 10.67
C MET A 286 8.51 0.31 11.89
N HIS A 287 9.31 -0.74 12.12
CA HIS A 287 10.21 -0.86 13.27
C HIS A 287 11.17 0.33 13.39
N TYR A 288 11.79 0.74 12.28
CA TYR A 288 12.74 1.83 12.26
C TYR A 288 12.08 3.16 12.60
N LEU A 289 10.92 3.46 12.00
CA LEU A 289 10.20 4.71 12.21
C LEU A 289 9.72 4.87 13.64
N ILE A 290 9.12 3.82 14.21
CA ILE A 290 8.59 3.83 15.58
C ILE A 290 9.74 3.92 16.59
N SER A 291 10.81 3.15 16.38
CA SER A 291 11.98 3.19 17.27
C SER A 291 12.65 4.56 17.24
N HIS A 292 12.84 5.13 16.04
CA HIS A 292 13.38 6.49 15.88
C HIS A 292 12.49 7.55 16.55
N LEU A 293 11.16 7.42 16.46
CA LEU A 293 10.26 8.33 17.15
C LEU A 293 10.47 8.28 18.67
N PHE A 294 10.56 7.08 19.25
CA PHE A 294 10.76 6.93 20.70
C PHE A 294 12.15 7.36 21.18
N THR A 295 13.17 7.37 20.31
CA THR A 295 14.49 7.89 20.68
C THR A 295 14.56 9.42 20.67
N HIS A 296 13.72 10.07 19.85
CA HIS A 296 13.77 11.52 19.64
C HIS A 296 12.59 12.30 20.24
N SER A 297 11.58 11.62 20.77
CA SER A 297 10.37 12.25 21.33
C SER A 297 10.07 11.77 22.75
N GLU A 298 9.42 12.63 23.53
CA GLU A 298 8.84 12.24 24.81
C GLU A 298 7.77 11.16 24.62
N LYS A 299 7.69 10.20 25.56
CA LYS A 299 6.84 9.01 25.45
C LYS A 299 5.38 9.34 25.15
N THR A 300 4.78 10.32 25.82
CA THR A 300 3.37 10.69 25.64
C THR A 300 3.13 11.30 24.27
N SER A 301 4.01 12.22 23.84
CA SER A 301 3.95 12.84 22.51
C SER A 301 4.11 11.81 21.40
N ALA A 302 5.05 10.86 21.56
CA ALA A 302 5.24 9.75 20.64
C ALA A 302 3.98 8.87 20.53
N HIS A 303 3.36 8.49 21.64
CA HIS A 303 2.11 7.71 21.61
C HIS A 303 0.98 8.49 20.92
N ASN A 304 0.83 9.79 21.20
CA ASN A 304 -0.21 10.61 20.55
C ASN A 304 -0.02 10.66 19.02
N LEU A 305 1.23 10.80 18.56
CA LEU A 305 1.57 10.83 17.14
C LEU A 305 1.31 9.46 16.47
N LEU A 306 1.65 8.36 17.14
CA LEU A 306 1.37 7.00 16.65
C LEU A 306 -0.13 6.71 16.59
N CYS A 307 -0.90 7.12 17.61
CA CYS A 307 -2.36 7.02 17.60
C CYS A 307 -2.97 7.80 16.43
N LEU A 308 -2.48 9.00 16.16
CA LEU A 308 -2.94 9.81 15.03
C LEU A 308 -2.57 9.17 13.68
N LEU A 309 -1.37 8.61 13.57
CA LEU A 309 -0.91 7.91 12.38
C LEU A 309 -1.73 6.64 12.13
N SER A 310 -1.96 5.81 13.14
CA SER A 310 -2.82 4.62 13.05
C SER A 310 -4.22 5.01 12.53
N ARG A 311 -4.86 6.00 13.16
CA ARG A 311 -6.19 6.49 12.71
C ARG A 311 -6.17 6.98 11.27
N THR A 312 -5.12 7.68 10.86
CA THR A 312 -5.00 8.19 9.49
C THR A 312 -4.79 7.06 8.50
N LEU A 313 -3.93 6.09 8.82
CA LEU A 313 -3.72 4.90 7.99
C LEU A 313 -5.02 4.11 7.83
N HIS A 314 -5.74 3.82 8.91
CA HIS A 314 -7.04 3.14 8.81
C HIS A 314 -8.06 3.97 8.02
N THR A 315 -8.13 5.29 8.25
CA THR A 315 -9.04 6.16 7.51
C THR A 315 -8.71 6.14 6.02
N LEU A 316 -7.46 6.36 5.64
CA LEU A 316 -6.98 6.35 4.25
C LEU A 316 -7.24 4.98 3.59
N THR A 317 -6.84 3.91 4.27
CA THR A 317 -6.98 2.52 3.80
C THR A 317 -8.44 2.19 3.55
N HIS A 318 -9.31 2.50 4.51
CA HIS A 318 -10.75 2.23 4.40
C HIS A 318 -11.41 3.14 3.36
N THR A 319 -11.25 4.47 3.45
CA THR A 319 -11.93 5.41 2.54
C THR A 319 -11.49 5.17 1.11
N GLN A 320 -10.21 4.99 0.84
CA GLN A 320 -9.70 4.77 -0.52
C GLN A 320 -9.77 3.31 -0.97
N ASN A 321 -10.28 2.40 -0.12
CA ASN A 321 -10.37 0.97 -0.37
C ASN A 321 -9.00 0.40 -0.78
N ILE A 322 -7.94 0.66 -0.02
CA ILE A 322 -6.55 0.25 -0.34
C ILE A 322 -6.18 -0.94 0.54
N LEU A 323 -5.38 -1.88 0.05
CA LEU A 323 -4.72 -2.85 0.93
C LEU A 323 -3.43 -2.21 1.48
N THR A 324 -3.33 -2.03 2.79
CA THR A 324 -2.11 -1.49 3.41
C THR A 324 -1.34 -2.60 4.10
N ILE A 325 -0.09 -2.84 3.70
CA ILE A 325 0.83 -3.80 4.32
C ILE A 325 1.89 -3.04 5.13
N LEU A 326 1.97 -3.33 6.42
CA LEU A 326 3.00 -2.84 7.32
C LEU A 326 3.97 -3.97 7.65
N HIS A 327 5.21 -3.88 7.15
CA HIS A 327 6.24 -4.81 7.60
C HIS A 327 6.71 -4.46 9.00
N ASN A 328 6.97 -5.49 9.79
CA ASN A 328 7.52 -5.41 11.13
C ASN A 328 8.64 -6.44 11.30
N SER A 329 9.66 -6.08 12.08
CA SER A 329 10.71 -7.02 12.47
C SER A 329 10.23 -7.93 13.60
N THR A 330 10.97 -9.01 13.85
CA THR A 330 10.73 -9.91 14.99
C THR A 330 11.87 -9.84 15.98
N ILE A 331 11.58 -10.16 17.24
CA ILE A 331 12.58 -10.24 18.31
C ILE A 331 12.60 -11.63 18.92
N SER A 332 13.81 -12.11 19.21
CA SER A 332 13.99 -13.43 19.83
C SER A 332 13.53 -13.38 21.29
N THR A 333 12.62 -14.28 21.63
CA THR A 333 12.32 -14.61 23.01
C THR A 333 13.24 -15.75 23.43
N LYS A 334 14.29 -15.46 24.19
CA LYS A 334 15.03 -16.52 24.89
C LYS A 334 14.04 -17.27 25.78
N ILE A 335 13.72 -18.51 25.42
CA ILE A 335 12.95 -19.41 26.27
C ILE A 335 13.88 -19.84 27.40
N ASN A 336 13.97 -19.02 28.45
CA ASN A 336 14.58 -19.46 29.69
C ASN A 336 13.67 -20.54 30.26
N PHE A 337 14.00 -21.82 30.01
CA PHE A 337 13.48 -22.96 30.77
C PHE A 337 14.03 -22.90 32.20
N THR A 338 13.67 -21.86 32.96
CA THR A 338 13.89 -21.81 34.40
C THR A 338 12.74 -22.54 35.06
N LYS A 339 13.11 -23.58 35.81
CA LYS A 339 12.31 -24.47 36.67
C LYS A 339 10.97 -23.88 37.15
N HIS A 340 9.95 -24.74 37.18
CA HIS A 340 8.63 -24.50 37.76
C HIS A 340 8.69 -23.69 39.06
N GLY A 341 8.45 -22.39 38.94
CA GLY A 341 8.28 -21.47 40.05
C GLY A 341 7.24 -20.46 39.63
N THR A 342 6.06 -20.55 40.28
CA THR A 342 4.92 -19.62 40.25
C THR A 342 5.13 -18.36 39.40
N ARG A 343 4.92 -18.47 38.09
CA ARG A 343 4.96 -17.33 37.17
C ARG A 343 3.51 -16.90 36.97
N GLN A 344 3.20 -15.65 37.36
CA GLN A 344 1.98 -14.99 36.91
C GLN A 344 1.88 -15.16 35.38
N PRO A 345 0.67 -15.42 34.84
CA PRO A 345 0.51 -15.56 33.41
C PRO A 345 1.07 -14.30 32.74
N PRO A 346 1.98 -14.43 31.75
CA PRO A 346 2.39 -13.28 30.98
C PRO A 346 1.13 -12.58 30.44
N PRO A 347 1.12 -11.24 30.34
CA PRO A 347 -0.03 -10.54 29.76
C PRO A 347 -0.35 -11.15 28.40
N PRO A 348 -1.63 -11.17 27.97
CA PRO A 348 -2.01 -11.67 26.67
C PRO A 348 -1.27 -10.82 25.63
N ALA A 349 -0.20 -11.38 25.11
CA ALA A 349 0.58 -10.84 24.03
C ALA A 349 0.31 -11.79 22.87
N ILE A 350 0.08 -11.21 21.70
CA ILE A 350 -0.10 -11.95 20.47
C ILE A 350 1.15 -12.83 20.29
N GLN A 351 0.96 -14.16 20.30
CA GLN A 351 2.02 -15.16 20.26
C GLN A 351 1.66 -16.24 19.25
N SER A 352 2.69 -16.82 18.64
CA SER A 352 2.54 -17.96 17.76
C SER A 352 1.95 -19.16 18.51
N VAL A 353 1.07 -19.92 17.86
CA VAL A 353 0.59 -21.22 18.36
C VAL A 353 1.69 -22.28 18.35
N PHE A 354 2.77 -22.05 17.60
CA PHE A 354 3.92 -22.93 17.52
C PHE A 354 4.90 -22.62 18.66
N THR A 355 4.99 -23.54 19.62
CA THR A 355 5.90 -23.42 20.77
C THR A 355 7.39 -23.46 20.37
N SER A 356 7.69 -24.01 19.18
CA SER A 356 9.03 -23.99 18.58
C SER A 356 9.44 -22.60 18.06
N THR A 357 8.48 -21.71 17.82
CA THR A 357 8.75 -20.35 17.35
C THR A 357 9.27 -19.51 18.50
N ALA A 358 10.60 -19.38 18.60
CA ALA A 358 11.28 -18.55 19.60
C ALA A 358 11.32 -17.04 19.23
N GLN A 359 10.49 -16.61 18.28
CA GLN A 359 10.43 -15.23 17.78
C GLN A 359 9.03 -14.68 18.02
N LYS A 360 8.94 -13.40 18.34
CA LYS A 360 7.67 -12.68 18.40
C LYS A 360 7.74 -11.38 17.60
N PRO A 361 6.61 -10.85 17.13
CA PRO A 361 6.56 -9.53 16.53
C PRO A 361 7.22 -8.49 17.44
N SER A 362 8.04 -7.61 16.85
CA SER A 362 8.64 -6.50 17.59
C SER A 362 7.58 -5.42 17.90
N LEU A 363 7.91 -4.46 18.77
CA LEU A 363 7.05 -3.34 19.18
C LEU A 363 5.76 -3.70 19.97
N GLY A 364 5.36 -4.98 19.99
CA GLY A 364 4.24 -5.49 20.77
C GLY A 364 2.96 -4.68 20.52
N ARG A 365 2.26 -4.32 21.61
CA ARG A 365 0.95 -3.63 21.56
C ARG A 365 0.94 -2.36 20.72
N ILE A 366 2.06 -1.64 20.65
CA ILE A 366 2.14 -0.40 19.87
C ILE A 366 1.94 -0.70 18.38
N PHE A 367 2.50 -1.81 17.88
CA PHE A 367 2.28 -2.21 16.49
C PHE A 367 0.88 -2.76 16.29
N ASP A 368 0.36 -3.52 17.25
CA ASP A 368 -0.99 -4.10 17.20
C ASP A 368 -2.09 -3.02 17.08
N GLU A 369 -1.86 -1.80 17.57
CA GLU A 369 -2.78 -0.65 17.43
C GLU A 369 -2.96 -0.16 15.98
N PHE A 370 -2.15 -0.63 15.04
CA PHE A 370 -2.25 -0.28 13.62
C PHE A 370 -3.00 -1.30 12.78
N LEU A 371 -3.29 -2.50 13.31
CA LEU A 371 -3.59 -3.66 12.48
C LEU A 371 -5.04 -4.09 12.59
N ASP A 372 -5.62 -4.37 11.43
CA ASP A 372 -6.85 -5.16 11.30
C ASP A 372 -6.52 -6.66 11.22
N LEU A 373 -5.41 -7.03 10.58
CA LEU A 373 -4.92 -8.41 10.47
C LEU A 373 -3.44 -8.47 10.83
N HIS A 374 -3.04 -9.38 11.72
CA HIS A 374 -1.64 -9.60 12.03
C HIS A 374 -1.21 -10.98 11.57
N VAL A 375 -0.24 -11.02 10.67
CA VAL A 375 0.37 -12.24 10.14
C VAL A 375 1.80 -12.36 10.64
N MET A 376 2.17 -13.56 11.06
CA MET A 376 3.54 -13.98 11.32
C MET A 376 4.00 -14.97 10.26
N VAL A 377 5.18 -14.75 9.72
CA VAL A 377 5.88 -15.73 8.90
C VAL A 377 7.01 -16.32 9.73
N SER A 378 7.05 -17.62 9.94
CA SER A 378 8.11 -18.30 10.70
C SER A 378 8.68 -19.48 9.93
N LYS A 379 9.89 -19.89 10.31
CA LYS A 379 10.60 -21.01 9.70
C LYS A 379 10.48 -22.25 10.58
N VAL A 380 10.10 -23.38 10.00
CA VAL A 380 9.99 -24.68 10.69
C VAL A 380 10.71 -25.78 9.91
N PRO A 381 11.27 -26.81 10.58
CA PRO A 381 11.85 -27.95 9.90
C PRO A 381 10.78 -28.66 9.06
N LYS A 382 11.14 -29.08 7.83
CA LYS A 382 10.17 -29.62 6.87
C LYS A 382 9.75 -31.04 7.25
N LEU A 383 10.71 -31.90 7.55
CA LEU A 383 10.50 -33.31 7.88
C LEU A 383 10.90 -33.62 9.32
N ARG A 384 10.57 -34.84 9.75
CA ARG A 384 10.98 -35.35 11.07
C ARG A 384 12.50 -35.40 11.19
N GLU A 385 13.20 -35.86 10.16
CA GLU A 385 14.66 -35.95 10.12
C GLU A 385 15.30 -34.57 10.30
N ASP A 386 14.75 -33.55 9.63
CA ASP A 386 15.15 -32.15 9.79
C ASP A 386 14.98 -31.67 11.23
N ALA A 387 13.87 -32.03 11.88
CA ALA A 387 13.61 -31.68 13.27
C ALA A 387 14.56 -32.41 14.24
N GLU A 388 14.88 -33.69 13.99
CA GLU A 388 15.83 -34.46 14.80
C GLU A 388 17.24 -33.87 14.71
N VAL A 389 17.68 -33.43 13.52
CA VAL A 389 18.95 -32.73 13.35
C VAL A 389 18.94 -31.37 14.04
N LEU A 390 17.90 -30.56 13.82
CA LEU A 390 17.79 -29.20 14.35
C LEU A 390 17.73 -29.17 15.89
N TYR A 391 16.95 -30.07 16.49
CA TYR A 391 16.74 -30.11 17.95
C TYR A 391 17.68 -31.08 18.67
N GLY A 392 18.32 -32.01 17.96
CA GLY A 392 19.30 -32.97 18.48
C GLY A 392 20.67 -32.37 18.81
N GLN A 393 20.88 -31.07 18.52
CA GLN A 393 22.13 -30.32 18.78
C GLN A 393 23.37 -30.85 18.03
N ASP A 394 23.18 -31.51 16.89
CA ASP A 394 24.29 -31.83 16.00
C ASP A 394 24.66 -30.61 15.16
N GLU A 395 25.51 -29.74 15.71
CA GLU A 395 25.92 -28.48 15.08
C GLU A 395 26.56 -28.66 13.69
N ASN A 396 27.09 -29.86 13.39
CA ASN A 396 27.70 -30.13 12.09
C ASN A 396 26.68 -30.30 10.96
N LEU A 397 25.44 -30.67 11.28
CA LEU A 397 24.39 -30.98 10.30
C LEU A 397 23.30 -29.90 10.23
N GLN A 398 23.37 -28.85 11.04
CA GLN A 398 22.35 -27.77 11.06
C GLN A 398 22.19 -27.05 9.71
N ASN A 399 23.24 -27.01 8.89
CA ASN A 399 23.17 -26.40 7.55
C ASN A 399 22.46 -27.29 6.51
N GLU A 400 22.22 -28.56 6.82
CA GLU A 400 21.54 -29.53 5.94
C GLU A 400 20.04 -29.61 6.21
N VAL A 401 19.55 -28.93 7.25
CA VAL A 401 18.14 -28.93 7.65
C VAL A 401 17.30 -28.25 6.59
N SER A 402 16.39 -29.01 5.98
CA SER A 402 15.36 -28.48 5.11
C SER A 402 14.27 -27.81 5.93
N HIS A 403 13.77 -26.67 5.45
CA HIS A 403 12.78 -25.89 6.15
C HIS A 403 11.69 -25.42 5.21
N CYS A 404 10.48 -25.31 5.76
CA CYS A 404 9.37 -24.63 5.13
C CYS A 404 8.98 -23.39 5.94
N LEU A 405 8.16 -22.53 5.32
CA LEU A 405 7.64 -21.32 5.92
C LEU A 405 6.20 -21.55 6.38
N VAL A 406 5.91 -21.11 7.59
CA VAL A 406 4.56 -21.03 8.14
C VAL A 406 4.04 -19.63 7.91
N PHE A 407 2.87 -19.51 7.30
CA PHE A 407 2.06 -18.29 7.33
C PHE A 407 1.02 -18.46 8.43
N GLU A 408 1.10 -17.70 9.52
CA GLU A 408 0.19 -17.80 10.67
C GLU A 408 -0.55 -16.48 10.89
N VAL A 409 -1.88 -16.55 11.05
CA VAL A 409 -2.70 -15.41 11.46
C VAL A 409 -2.74 -15.33 12.97
N LEU A 410 -2.09 -14.31 13.52
CA LEU A 410 -2.01 -14.11 14.96
C LEU A 410 -3.23 -13.36 15.54
N ARG A 411 -3.86 -12.48 14.75
CA ARG A 411 -5.03 -11.68 15.12
C ARG A 411 -5.83 -11.30 13.87
N ASP A 412 -7.15 -11.38 13.93
CA ASP A 412 -8.07 -11.05 12.82
C ASP A 412 -9.23 -10.19 13.32
N GLU A 413 -9.02 -8.87 13.28
CA GLU A 413 -10.04 -7.86 13.54
C GLU A 413 -10.58 -7.24 12.24
N CYS A 414 -10.33 -7.87 11.09
CA CYS A 414 -10.81 -7.31 9.82
C CYS A 414 -12.33 -7.13 9.84
N PRO A 415 -12.83 -6.00 9.33
CA PRO A 415 -14.25 -5.78 9.19
C PRO A 415 -14.84 -6.84 8.26
N VAL A 416 -15.96 -7.43 8.67
CA VAL A 416 -16.70 -8.39 7.84
C VAL A 416 -17.62 -7.61 6.91
N LEU A 417 -17.18 -7.40 5.67
CA LEU A 417 -17.85 -6.56 4.69
C LEU A 417 -18.44 -7.38 3.54
N GLY A 418 -19.53 -6.87 2.94
CA GLY A 418 -20.08 -7.40 1.68
C GLY A 418 -20.32 -8.92 1.66
N LYS A 419 -19.72 -9.58 0.66
CA LYS A 419 -19.85 -11.02 0.40
C LYS A 419 -19.43 -11.89 1.58
N ASP A 420 -18.39 -11.53 2.32
CA ASP A 420 -17.91 -12.30 3.47
C ASP A 420 -19.01 -12.54 4.50
N ARG A 421 -19.83 -11.51 4.76
CA ARG A 421 -20.96 -11.61 5.68
C ARG A 421 -22.02 -12.59 5.16
N ALA A 422 -22.29 -12.57 3.86
CA ALA A 422 -23.22 -13.50 3.21
C ALA A 422 -22.69 -14.94 3.21
N LEU A 423 -21.36 -15.10 3.11
CA LEU A 423 -20.65 -16.39 3.22
C LEU A 423 -20.52 -16.89 4.66
N GLY A 424 -21.05 -16.14 5.64
CA GLY A 424 -21.09 -16.54 7.05
C GLY A 424 -19.79 -16.29 7.82
N ARG A 425 -18.85 -15.53 7.27
CA ARG A 425 -17.64 -15.10 7.97
C ARG A 425 -18.01 -14.27 9.20
N ARG A 426 -17.26 -14.46 10.27
CA ARG A 426 -17.37 -13.73 11.53
C ARG A 426 -16.03 -13.07 11.87
N PHE A 427 -16.13 -12.10 12.77
CA PHE A 427 -14.97 -11.46 13.37
C PHE A 427 -14.09 -12.50 14.06
N GLY A 428 -12.77 -12.45 13.84
CA GLY A 428 -11.82 -13.41 14.42
C GLY A 428 -11.77 -14.78 13.74
N ASP A 429 -12.51 -15.03 12.65
CA ASP A 429 -12.64 -16.37 12.06
C ASP A 429 -11.32 -16.97 11.57
N ARG A 430 -10.32 -16.13 11.26
CA ARG A 430 -9.01 -16.56 10.79
C ARG A 430 -7.96 -16.64 11.90
N GLU A 431 -8.24 -16.22 13.12
CA GLU A 431 -7.26 -16.29 14.20
C GLU A 431 -6.75 -17.71 14.40
N GLN A 432 -5.43 -17.83 14.57
CA GLN A 432 -4.70 -19.10 14.72
C GLN A 432 -4.78 -20.02 13.50
N ARG A 433 -5.34 -19.58 12.36
CA ARG A 433 -5.19 -20.31 11.10
C ARG A 433 -3.76 -20.15 10.61
N TRP A 434 -3.25 -21.20 10.02
CA TRP A 434 -1.91 -21.22 9.46
C TRP A 434 -1.83 -22.17 8.28
N GLY A 435 -0.86 -21.92 7.41
CA GLY A 435 -0.59 -22.73 6.22
C GLY A 435 0.90 -22.80 5.92
N LEU A 436 1.31 -23.86 5.23
CA LEU A 436 2.73 -24.12 4.92
C LEU A 436 3.03 -23.82 3.46
N PHE A 437 4.07 -23.02 3.24
CA PHE A 437 4.52 -22.65 1.91
C PHE A 437 6.04 -22.65 1.82
N GLU A 438 6.53 -22.64 0.58
CA GLU A 438 7.95 -22.57 0.25
C GLU A 438 8.18 -21.46 -0.78
N ILE A 439 9.42 -20.99 -0.82
CA ILE A 439 9.89 -20.14 -1.90
C ILE A 439 10.23 -21.06 -3.07
N GLY A 440 9.64 -20.81 -4.24
CA GLY A 440 9.92 -21.59 -5.44
C GLY A 440 11.40 -21.58 -5.81
N ILE A 441 11.83 -22.57 -6.59
CA ILE A 441 13.25 -22.81 -6.94
C ILE A 441 13.93 -21.57 -7.54
N GLU A 442 13.18 -20.75 -8.29
CA GLU A 442 13.67 -19.52 -8.91
C GLU A 442 13.76 -18.31 -7.95
N GLY A 443 13.27 -18.45 -6.71
CA GLY A 443 13.24 -17.38 -5.71
C GLY A 443 12.18 -16.30 -5.97
N THR A 444 11.19 -16.58 -6.82
CA THR A 444 10.22 -15.58 -7.33
C THR A 444 8.77 -15.87 -6.95
N SER A 445 8.43 -17.14 -6.72
CA SER A 445 7.07 -17.59 -6.43
C SER A 445 6.94 -18.12 -5.01
N LEU A 446 5.69 -18.14 -4.54
CA LEU A 446 5.29 -18.86 -3.34
C LEU A 446 4.56 -20.12 -3.79
N VAL A 447 4.93 -21.27 -3.23
CA VAL A 447 4.36 -22.58 -3.58
C VAL A 447 3.93 -23.33 -2.33
N ASP A 448 2.90 -24.16 -2.46
CA ASP A 448 2.43 -24.99 -1.35
C ASP A 448 3.52 -26.03 -0.99
N ALA A 449 3.87 -26.14 0.30
CA ALA A 449 5.07 -26.87 0.73
C ALA A 449 5.06 -28.39 0.42
N PHE A 450 3.87 -29.00 0.34
CA PHE A 450 3.69 -30.46 0.21
C PHE A 450 2.82 -30.89 -0.99
N GLN A 451 2.38 -29.97 -1.83
CA GLN A 451 1.45 -30.30 -2.92
C GLN A 451 2.11 -31.13 -4.04
N SER A 452 3.44 -31.11 -4.15
CA SER A 452 4.21 -31.92 -5.11
C SER A 452 4.34 -33.41 -4.71
N GLU A 453 4.14 -33.75 -3.44
CA GLU A 453 4.25 -35.14 -2.94
C GLU A 453 2.96 -35.94 -3.17
N ILE A 454 1.79 -35.29 -3.07
CA ILE A 454 0.48 -35.93 -3.27
C ILE A 454 0.33 -36.48 -4.71
N THR A 455 0.90 -35.79 -5.71
CA THR A 455 0.90 -36.28 -7.10
C THR A 455 1.79 -37.50 -7.33
N ARG A 456 2.84 -37.71 -6.52
CA ARG A 456 3.71 -38.90 -6.64
C ARG A 456 3.05 -40.15 -6.06
N ASP A 457 2.31 -40.02 -4.96
CA ASP A 457 1.61 -41.14 -4.34
C ASP A 457 0.40 -41.63 -5.15
N VAL A 458 -0.22 -40.75 -5.95
CA VAL A 458 -1.32 -41.12 -6.85
C VAL A 458 -0.83 -41.85 -8.11
N GLU A 459 0.41 -41.58 -8.58
CA GLU A 459 1.03 -42.34 -9.66
C GLU A 459 1.62 -43.67 -9.16
N GLY A 460 2.11 -43.74 -7.92
CA GLY A 460 2.60 -44.98 -7.30
C GLY A 460 1.52 -46.05 -7.09
N ASN A 461 0.28 -45.63 -6.81
CA ASN A 461 -0.86 -46.55 -6.57
C ASN A 461 -1.62 -46.98 -7.84
N LYS A 462 -1.13 -46.65 -9.04
CA LYS A 462 -1.65 -47.20 -10.31
C LYS A 462 -0.79 -48.32 -10.88
N SER A 463 0.25 -48.72 -10.17
CA SER A 463 1.16 -49.78 -10.56
C SER A 463 1.45 -50.73 -9.39
N GLU A 464 0.40 -51.35 -8.86
CA GLU A 464 0.45 -52.69 -8.24
C GLU A 464 -0.77 -53.51 -8.62
#